data_AF-A0A165KFI5-F1
#
_entry.id   AF-A0A165KFI5-F1
#
_cell.length_a   1.000
_cell.length_b   1.000
_cell.length_c   1.000
_cell.angle_alpha   90.00
_cell.angle_beta   90.00
_cell.angle_gamma   90.00
#
_symmetry.space_group_name_H-M   'P 1'
#
loop_
_entity.id
_entity.type
_entity.pdbx_description
1 polymer ?
#
loop_
_entity_poly.entity_id
_entity_poly.type
_entity_poly.pdbx_seq_one_letter_code
_entity_poly.pdbx_strand_id
1 'polypeptide(L)'
;HGLSYEPTPDTLSLYVAYEFHFINTRSVKSYLSGVCSALEPIFPSVREARASPLVRNTIAGRLKMTQTAVSRKSPLSADDIAKMIAKYGKGSHDDILFACLLAVGFNGLHRLGELVWPDTKALQSSRKCISFASLTCETDHFAYDLPGHKGNRFFEGNRVAIYSRADGADAFPVLHSYLTSRASFTTTHTQPHLFVRLDGSVPTRSWFLRYLGANFSRDIAGHSVRSGGATDLALRGVHDHIIQKAGRWT
;
A
#
# COMPACT_ATOMS: atom_id res chain seq x y z
N HIS A 1 4.91 35.37 23.69
CA HIS A 1 4.39 35.81 22.37
C HIS A 1 2.98 36.42 22.39
N GLY A 2 2.24 36.46 23.51
CA GLY A 2 0.94 37.16 23.56
C GLY A 2 -0.13 36.61 22.60
N LEU A 3 0.03 35.36 22.16
CA LEU A 3 -0.86 34.71 21.21
C LEU A 3 -2.11 34.19 21.94
N SER A 4 -3.25 34.22 21.24
CA SER A 4 -4.48 33.61 21.74
C SER A 4 -4.27 32.11 22.02
N TYR A 5 -4.87 31.64 23.10
CA TYR A 5 -4.98 30.21 23.38
C TYR A 5 -5.92 29.51 22.39
N GLU A 6 -6.91 30.22 21.87
CA GLU A 6 -7.81 29.70 20.83
C GLU A 6 -7.09 29.65 19.47
N PRO A 7 -7.26 28.58 18.68
CA PRO A 7 -6.74 28.52 17.31
C PRO A 7 -7.39 29.56 16.41
N THR A 8 -6.65 30.60 16.05
CA THR A 8 -7.09 31.65 15.12
C THR A 8 -6.42 31.47 13.76
N PRO A 9 -6.93 32.12 12.69
CA PRO A 9 -6.22 32.21 11.41
C PRO A 9 -4.74 32.57 11.57
N ASP A 10 -4.42 33.53 12.45
CA ASP A 10 -3.06 33.98 12.70
C ASP A 10 -2.20 32.89 13.34
N THR A 11 -2.65 32.29 14.45
CA THR A 11 -1.86 31.27 15.16
C THR A 11 -1.64 30.03 14.29
N LEU A 12 -2.65 29.63 13.51
CA LEU A 12 -2.51 28.53 12.55
C LEU A 12 -1.59 28.89 11.38
N SER A 13 -1.60 30.14 10.89
CA SER A 13 -0.69 30.57 9.82
C SER A 13 0.76 30.63 10.29
N LEU A 14 1.00 31.06 11.54
CA LEU A 14 2.31 31.06 12.17
C LEU A 14 2.82 29.64 12.40
N TYR A 15 1.97 28.75 12.89
CA TYR A 15 2.26 27.32 13.01
C TYR A 15 2.70 26.74 11.65
N VAL A 16 1.92 26.99 10.60
CA VAL A 16 2.24 26.57 9.24
C VAL A 16 3.61 27.12 8.81
N ALA A 17 3.84 28.43 8.95
CA ALA A 17 5.09 29.08 8.56
C ALA A 17 6.30 28.51 9.30
N TYR A 18 6.15 28.22 10.60
CA TYR A 18 7.17 27.63 11.45
C TYR A 18 7.47 26.17 11.06
N GLU A 19 6.44 25.32 10.94
CA GLU A 19 6.59 23.90 10.60
C GLU A 19 7.27 23.65 9.25
N PHE A 20 7.08 24.55 8.28
CA PHE A 20 7.77 24.46 6.98
C PHE A 20 9.31 24.50 7.10
N HIS A 21 9.86 24.98 8.21
CA HIS A 21 11.31 24.92 8.45
C HIS A 21 11.81 23.53 8.86
N PHE A 22 10.92 22.67 9.36
CA PHE A 22 11.30 21.40 9.99
C PHE A 22 10.78 20.17 9.23
N ILE A 23 9.65 20.28 8.53
CA ILE A 23 9.02 19.14 7.85
C ILE A 23 8.70 19.44 6.39
N ASN A 24 8.55 18.36 5.60
CA ASN A 24 8.18 18.46 4.20
C ASN A 24 6.84 19.21 4.03
N THR A 25 6.74 19.98 2.96
CA THR A 25 5.62 20.87 2.69
C THR A 25 4.26 20.17 2.57
N ARG A 26 4.24 18.91 2.12
CA ARG A 26 3.02 18.09 2.09
C ARG A 26 2.61 17.62 3.48
N SER A 27 3.58 17.38 4.36
CA SER A 27 3.34 16.95 5.74
C SER A 27 2.70 18.05 6.57
N VAL A 28 3.12 19.32 6.40
CA VAL A 28 2.53 20.48 7.12
C VAL A 28 1.01 20.53 6.93
N LYS A 29 0.52 20.37 5.70
CA LYS A 29 -0.93 20.37 5.42
C LYS A 29 -1.65 19.22 6.12
N SER A 30 -1.05 18.03 6.14
CA SER A 30 -1.60 16.86 6.82
C SER A 30 -1.61 17.05 8.34
N TYR A 31 -0.52 17.57 8.89
CA TYR A 31 -0.36 17.79 10.33
C TYR A 31 -1.33 18.86 10.82
N LEU A 32 -1.41 20.00 10.14
CA LEU A 32 -2.41 21.03 10.42
C LEU A 32 -3.83 20.44 10.42
N SER A 33 -4.15 19.56 9.46
CA SER A 33 -5.47 18.93 9.40
C SER A 33 -5.71 17.97 10.57
N GLY A 34 -4.68 17.25 11.01
CA GLY A 34 -4.72 16.40 12.20
C GLY A 34 -4.87 17.20 13.50
N VAL A 35 -4.08 18.27 13.67
CA VAL A 35 -4.19 19.22 14.78
C VAL A 35 -5.59 19.80 14.85
N CYS A 36 -6.12 20.33 13.75
CA CYS A 36 -7.49 20.86 13.74
C CYS A 36 -8.52 19.79 14.09
N SER A 37 -8.33 18.55 13.66
CA SER A 37 -9.25 17.44 14.01
C SER A 37 -9.20 17.06 15.48
N ALA A 38 -8.04 17.16 16.13
CA ALA A 38 -7.90 16.90 17.56
C ALA A 38 -8.44 18.05 18.41
N LEU A 39 -8.36 19.28 17.89
CA LEU A 39 -8.79 20.50 18.57
C LEU A 39 -10.28 20.79 18.40
N GLU A 40 -10.93 20.28 17.35
CA GLU A 40 -12.35 20.53 17.01
C GLU A 40 -13.34 20.27 18.17
N PRO A 41 -13.18 19.24 19.02
CA PRO A 41 -14.07 19.05 20.17
C PRO A 41 -13.96 20.16 21.24
N ILE A 42 -12.83 20.85 21.30
CA ILE A 42 -12.53 21.90 22.30
C ILE A 42 -12.74 23.30 21.70
N PHE A 43 -12.43 23.46 20.41
CA PHE A 43 -12.52 24.70 19.65
C PHE A 43 -13.31 24.46 18.35
N PRO A 44 -14.64 24.54 18.37
CA PRO A 44 -15.48 24.25 17.21
C PRO A 44 -15.15 25.11 15.97
N SER A 45 -14.68 26.35 16.20
CA SER A 45 -14.27 27.32 15.19
C SER A 45 -12.97 26.97 14.46
N VAL A 46 -12.17 26.00 14.95
CA VAL A 46 -10.84 25.69 14.41
C VAL A 46 -10.86 25.30 12.93
N ARG A 47 -11.96 24.68 12.46
CA ARG A 47 -12.14 24.32 11.05
C ARG A 47 -12.32 25.55 10.17
N GLU A 48 -13.06 26.54 10.65
CA GLU A 48 -13.26 27.83 9.98
C GLU A 48 -11.94 28.62 9.95
N ALA A 49 -11.25 28.67 11.09
CA ALA A 49 -9.93 29.29 11.20
C ALA A 49 -8.92 28.68 10.23
N ARG A 50 -8.88 27.34 10.12
CA ARG A 50 -8.06 26.62 9.13
C ARG A 50 -8.46 26.93 7.69
N ALA A 51 -9.75 27.08 7.42
CA ALA A 51 -10.26 27.36 6.09
C ALA A 51 -10.07 28.82 5.66
N SER A 52 -9.66 29.71 6.58
CA SER A 52 -9.46 31.13 6.33
C SER A 52 -8.51 31.41 5.14
N PRO A 53 -8.71 32.53 4.43
CA PRO A 53 -7.82 32.94 3.35
C PRO A 53 -6.36 33.07 3.79
N LEU A 54 -6.11 33.54 5.02
CA LEU A 54 -4.76 33.70 5.56
C LEU A 54 -4.02 32.36 5.60
N VAL A 55 -4.59 31.35 6.26
CA VAL A 55 -3.98 30.02 6.37
C VAL A 55 -3.80 29.38 4.99
N ARG A 56 -4.82 29.47 4.12
CA ARG A 56 -4.75 28.96 2.75
C ARG A 56 -3.63 29.60 1.93
N ASN A 57 -3.51 30.93 2.00
CA ASN A 57 -2.52 31.68 1.25
C ASN A 57 -1.10 31.43 1.79
N THR A 58 -0.93 31.29 3.11
CA THR A 58 0.36 30.93 3.72
C THR A 58 0.83 29.54 3.26
N ILE A 59 -0.08 28.55 3.23
CA ILE A 59 0.23 27.22 2.68
C ILE A 59 0.57 27.32 1.19
N ALA A 60 -0.23 28.05 0.40
CA ALA A 60 -0.03 28.17 -1.04
C ALA A 60 1.28 28.90 -1.39
N GLY A 61 1.60 29.99 -0.70
CA GLY A 61 2.84 30.74 -0.88
C GLY A 61 4.07 29.87 -0.60
N ARG A 62 4.06 29.12 0.50
CA ARG A 62 5.15 28.20 0.84
C ARG A 62 5.26 27.04 -0.13
N LEU A 63 4.15 26.45 -0.59
CA LEU A 63 4.18 25.42 -1.63
C LEU A 63 4.80 25.93 -2.93
N LYS A 64 4.51 27.17 -3.35
CA LYS A 64 5.14 27.80 -4.52
C LYS A 64 6.64 27.98 -4.35
N MET A 65 7.10 28.41 -3.17
CA MET A 65 8.53 28.60 -2.88
C MET A 65 9.32 27.29 -2.80
N THR A 66 8.66 26.14 -2.67
CA THR A 66 9.28 24.85 -2.37
C THR A 66 9.07 23.80 -3.47
N GLN A 67 8.82 24.23 -4.71
CA GLN A 67 8.67 23.34 -5.86
C GLN A 67 9.90 22.43 -6.01
N THR A 68 9.78 21.24 -5.45
CA THR A 68 10.74 20.16 -5.55
C THR A 68 10.16 19.12 -6.50
N ALA A 69 10.97 18.67 -7.45
CA ALA A 69 10.57 17.62 -8.36
C ALA A 69 10.10 16.39 -7.57
N VAL A 70 8.95 15.84 -7.94
CA VAL A 70 8.41 14.66 -7.26
C VAL A 70 9.29 13.47 -7.60
N SER A 71 10.14 13.05 -6.67
CA SER A 71 10.86 11.78 -6.79
C SER A 71 9.85 10.64 -6.71
N ARG A 72 9.65 9.94 -7.83
CA ARG A 72 8.83 8.74 -7.92
C ARG A 72 9.75 7.53 -7.93
N LYS A 73 9.40 6.51 -7.14
CA LYS A 73 10.07 5.21 -7.19
C LYS A 73 9.85 4.59 -8.57
N SER A 74 10.89 3.99 -9.14
CA SER A 74 10.80 3.29 -10.41
C SER A 74 9.78 2.14 -10.34
N PRO A 75 8.97 1.92 -11.39
CA PRO A 75 8.08 0.76 -11.47
C PRO A 75 8.88 -0.53 -11.62
N LEU A 76 8.36 -1.65 -11.09
CA LEU A 76 8.88 -2.97 -11.45
C LEU A 76 8.40 -3.38 -12.84
N SER A 77 9.23 -4.10 -13.59
CA SER A 77 8.85 -4.70 -14.87
C SER A 77 8.37 -6.15 -14.71
N ALA A 78 7.68 -6.69 -15.71
CA ALA A 78 7.31 -8.12 -15.74
C ALA A 78 8.56 -9.02 -15.67
N ASP A 79 9.66 -8.63 -16.31
CA ASP A 79 10.93 -9.36 -16.25
C ASP A 79 11.52 -9.42 -14.84
N ASP A 80 11.36 -8.35 -14.06
CA ASP A 80 11.79 -8.34 -12.66
C ASP A 80 10.99 -9.34 -11.82
N ILE A 81 9.67 -9.43 -12.06
CA ILE A 81 8.81 -10.42 -11.41
C ILE A 81 9.25 -11.84 -11.82
N ALA A 82 9.46 -12.08 -13.11
CA ALA A 82 9.91 -13.37 -13.62
C ALA A 82 11.24 -13.81 -13.01
N LYS A 83 12.22 -12.89 -12.90
CA LYS A 83 13.51 -13.15 -12.24
C LYS A 83 13.32 -13.54 -10.77
N MET A 84 12.42 -12.87 -10.05
CA MET A 84 12.18 -13.16 -8.63
C MET A 84 11.44 -14.49 -8.43
N ILE A 85 10.47 -14.81 -9.29
CA ILE A 85 9.80 -16.12 -9.30
C ILE A 85 10.83 -17.23 -9.57
N ALA A 86 11.70 -17.06 -10.57
CA ALA A 86 12.74 -18.03 -10.88
C ALA A 86 13.71 -18.24 -9.71
N LYS A 87 14.07 -17.16 -9.00
CA LYS A 87 15.01 -17.19 -7.88
C LYS A 87 14.43 -17.82 -6.60
N TYR A 88 13.20 -17.48 -6.25
CA TYR A 88 12.62 -17.79 -4.94
C TYR A 88 11.46 -18.80 -4.99
N GLY A 89 10.85 -19.04 -6.15
CA GLY A 89 9.64 -19.86 -6.31
C GLY A 89 9.81 -21.36 -6.02
N LYS A 90 11.05 -21.83 -5.82
CA LYS A 90 11.40 -23.20 -5.41
C LYS A 90 12.24 -23.24 -4.13
N GLY A 91 12.30 -22.12 -3.39
CA GLY A 91 13.10 -21.98 -2.17
C GLY A 91 12.39 -22.53 -0.93
N SER A 92 12.72 -21.94 0.23
CA SER A 92 12.00 -22.21 1.47
C SER A 92 10.54 -21.72 1.42
N HIS A 93 9.71 -22.11 2.38
CA HIS A 93 8.33 -21.62 2.48
C HIS A 93 8.25 -20.08 2.46
N ASP A 94 9.12 -19.41 3.23
CA ASP A 94 9.16 -17.94 3.31
C ASP A 94 9.67 -17.32 1.98
N ASP A 95 10.55 -18.00 1.24
CA ASP A 95 10.99 -17.56 -0.10
C ASP A 95 9.87 -17.66 -1.13
N ILE A 96 9.17 -18.80 -1.16
CA ILE A 96 8.03 -19.03 -2.04
C ILE A 96 6.91 -18.02 -1.71
N LEU A 97 6.67 -17.77 -0.42
CA LEU A 97 5.73 -16.75 0.03
C LEU A 97 6.13 -15.36 -0.48
N PHE A 98 7.41 -14.98 -0.41
CA PHE A 98 7.87 -13.70 -0.94
C PHE A 98 7.61 -13.59 -2.45
N ALA A 99 7.99 -14.60 -3.22
CA ALA A 99 7.77 -14.65 -4.67
C ALA A 99 6.29 -14.55 -5.01
N CYS A 100 5.45 -15.31 -4.29
CA CYS A 100 4.01 -15.32 -4.43
C CYS A 100 3.42 -13.92 -4.15
N LEU A 101 3.77 -13.28 -3.02
CA LEU A 101 3.30 -11.94 -2.68
C LEU A 101 3.71 -10.88 -3.70
N LEU A 102 4.94 -10.98 -4.23
CA LEU A 102 5.44 -10.06 -5.23
C LEU A 102 4.65 -10.20 -6.55
N ALA A 103 4.46 -11.44 -7.02
CA ALA A 103 3.72 -11.73 -8.25
C ALA A 103 2.23 -11.38 -8.10
N VAL A 104 1.59 -11.76 -7.00
CA VAL A 104 0.21 -11.40 -6.66
C VAL A 104 0.04 -9.89 -6.57
N GLY A 105 0.97 -9.21 -5.90
CA GLY A 105 0.91 -7.76 -5.75
C GLY A 105 1.02 -7.02 -7.07
N PHE A 106 1.88 -7.50 -7.96
CA PHE A 106 2.07 -6.97 -9.30
C PHE A 106 0.83 -7.19 -10.17
N ASN A 107 0.38 -8.44 -10.31
CA ASN A 107 -0.73 -8.81 -11.18
C ASN A 107 -2.08 -8.31 -10.67
N GLY A 108 -2.28 -8.27 -9.35
CA GLY A 108 -3.51 -7.80 -8.70
C GLY A 108 -3.54 -6.30 -8.41
N LEU A 109 -2.51 -5.53 -8.77
CA LEU A 109 -2.34 -4.09 -8.49
C LEU A 109 -2.49 -3.72 -7.00
N HIS A 110 -2.03 -4.60 -6.11
CA HIS A 110 -2.20 -4.42 -4.67
C HIS A 110 -1.31 -3.33 -4.11
N ARG A 111 -1.83 -2.58 -3.13
CA ARG A 111 -0.95 -1.85 -2.22
C ARG A 111 -0.26 -2.87 -1.32
N LEU A 112 1.01 -2.65 -0.99
CA LEU A 112 1.72 -3.56 -0.09
C LEU A 112 0.96 -3.78 1.23
N GLY A 113 0.38 -2.73 1.82
CA GLY A 113 -0.41 -2.84 3.05
C GLY A 113 -1.74 -3.61 2.94
N GLU A 114 -2.14 -4.07 1.75
CA GLU A 114 -3.27 -4.98 1.55
C GLU A 114 -2.82 -6.46 1.66
N LEU A 115 -1.52 -6.74 1.54
CA LEU A 115 -0.95 -8.09 1.50
C LEU A 115 -0.18 -8.47 2.77
N VAL A 116 0.34 -7.49 3.50
CA VAL A 116 1.24 -7.70 4.65
C VAL A 116 0.83 -6.85 5.85
N TRP A 117 1.23 -7.26 7.06
CA TRP A 117 1.00 -6.46 8.26
C TRP A 117 1.81 -5.15 8.26
N PRO A 118 1.27 -4.06 8.82
CA PRO A 118 2.08 -2.94 9.24
C PRO A 118 3.09 -3.38 10.31
N ASP A 119 4.26 -2.76 10.34
CA ASP A 119 5.29 -3.06 11.36
C ASP A 119 4.82 -2.68 12.78
N THR A 120 3.94 -1.69 12.90
CA THR A 120 3.33 -1.27 14.16
C THR A 120 2.26 -2.26 14.61
N LYS A 121 2.54 -3.04 15.66
CA LYS A 121 1.63 -4.06 16.21
C LYS A 121 0.23 -3.52 16.54
N ALA A 122 0.13 -2.31 17.11
CA ALA A 122 -1.16 -1.70 17.47
C ALA A 122 -2.08 -1.44 16.25
N LEU A 123 -1.55 -1.43 15.03
CA LEU A 123 -2.31 -1.24 13.80
C LEU A 123 -2.67 -2.56 13.10
N GLN A 124 -2.16 -3.69 13.59
CA GLN A 124 -2.41 -5.01 13.02
C GLN A 124 -3.81 -5.49 13.40
N SER A 125 -4.54 -6.01 12.42
CA SER A 125 -5.87 -6.55 12.62
C SER A 125 -6.10 -7.70 11.65
N SER A 126 -6.48 -8.86 12.17
CA SER A 126 -6.83 -10.04 11.38
C SER A 126 -7.96 -9.76 10.39
N ARG A 127 -8.87 -8.82 10.70
CA ARG A 127 -9.96 -8.40 9.79
C ARG A 127 -9.48 -7.68 8.53
N LYS A 128 -8.21 -7.25 8.50
CA LYS A 128 -7.57 -6.59 7.35
C LYS A 128 -6.70 -7.55 6.54
N CYS A 129 -6.65 -8.83 6.91
CA CYS A 129 -5.88 -9.85 6.20
C CYS A 129 -6.81 -10.63 5.26
N ILE A 130 -6.30 -11.00 4.08
CA ILE A 130 -7.06 -11.81 3.12
C ILE A 130 -7.33 -13.18 3.75
N SER A 131 -8.59 -13.60 3.71
CA SER A 131 -9.02 -14.89 4.25
C SER A 131 -8.66 -16.01 3.29
N PHE A 132 -8.05 -17.08 3.80
CA PHE A 132 -7.80 -18.30 3.02
C PHE A 132 -9.10 -18.91 2.50
N ALA A 133 -10.18 -18.84 3.29
CA ALA A 133 -11.49 -19.37 2.90
C ALA A 133 -12.17 -18.59 1.74
N SER A 134 -11.69 -17.38 1.42
CA SER A 134 -12.19 -16.63 0.25
C SER A 134 -11.48 -17.00 -1.06
N LEU A 135 -10.39 -17.77 -0.99
CA LEU A 135 -9.64 -18.17 -2.17
C LEU A 135 -10.46 -19.16 -3.00
N THR A 136 -10.53 -18.87 -4.29
CA THR A 136 -11.09 -19.75 -5.33
C THR A 136 -10.03 -19.90 -6.41
N CYS A 137 -9.84 -21.12 -6.91
CA CYS A 137 -8.91 -21.42 -7.99
C CYS A 137 -9.69 -22.10 -9.11
N GLU A 138 -9.69 -21.48 -10.28
CA GLU A 138 -10.22 -22.01 -11.52
C GLU A 138 -9.06 -22.44 -12.44
N THR A 139 -9.37 -22.95 -13.63
CA THR A 139 -8.35 -23.45 -14.56
C THR A 139 -7.40 -22.37 -15.07
N ASP A 140 -7.89 -21.14 -15.24
CA ASP A 140 -7.17 -20.03 -15.88
C ASP A 140 -6.94 -18.83 -14.95
N HIS A 141 -7.46 -18.85 -13.72
CA HIS A 141 -7.34 -17.75 -12.78
C HIS A 141 -7.57 -18.18 -11.32
N PHE A 142 -7.16 -17.35 -10.39
CA PHE A 142 -7.57 -17.45 -9.00
C PHE A 142 -8.17 -16.12 -8.53
N ALA A 143 -9.04 -16.20 -7.53
CA ALA A 143 -9.66 -15.02 -6.95
C ALA A 143 -9.82 -15.13 -5.44
N TYR A 144 -9.82 -13.99 -4.76
CA TYR A 144 -10.08 -13.87 -3.33
C TYR A 144 -10.71 -12.51 -2.99
N ASP A 145 -11.27 -12.40 -1.79
CA ASP A 145 -11.89 -11.17 -1.32
C ASP A 145 -10.89 -10.31 -0.55
N LEU A 146 -10.72 -9.06 -1.00
CA LEU A 146 -9.96 -8.08 -0.24
C LEU A 146 -10.80 -7.56 0.94
N PRO A 147 -10.29 -7.66 2.18
CA PRO A 147 -10.90 -6.98 3.31
C PRO A 147 -10.83 -5.45 3.12
N GLY A 148 -11.81 -4.74 3.67
CA GLY A 148 -12.07 -3.32 3.41
C GLY A 148 -10.82 -2.43 3.27
N HIS A 149 -10.74 -1.69 2.16
CA HIS A 149 -9.66 -0.75 1.86
C HIS A 149 -10.05 0.69 2.25
N LYS A 150 -9.07 1.62 2.31
CA LYS A 150 -9.27 3.03 2.73
C LYS A 150 -10.34 3.82 1.93
N GLY A 151 -10.82 3.30 0.79
CA GLY A 151 -11.88 3.89 -0.03
C GLY A 151 -13.24 3.20 0.10
N ASN A 152 -13.33 2.12 0.88
CA ASN A 152 -14.55 1.35 1.06
C ASN A 152 -15.26 1.74 2.36
N ARG A 153 -16.13 2.75 2.28
CA ARG A 153 -16.93 3.22 3.42
C ARG A 153 -17.98 2.19 3.88
N PHE A 154 -18.31 1.21 3.02
CA PHE A 154 -19.42 0.27 3.23
C PHE A 154 -19.00 -1.19 3.43
N PHE A 155 -17.70 -1.49 3.50
CA PHE A 155 -17.16 -2.85 3.70
C PHE A 155 -17.59 -3.91 2.66
N GLU A 156 -18.13 -3.51 1.50
CA GLU A 156 -18.36 -4.42 0.38
C GLU A 156 -17.00 -4.91 -0.15
N GLY A 157 -16.57 -6.10 0.26
CA GLY A 157 -15.27 -6.66 -0.12
C GLY A 157 -15.04 -6.56 -1.63
N ASN A 158 -13.84 -6.19 -2.04
CA ASN A 158 -13.48 -6.17 -3.45
C ASN A 158 -12.93 -7.55 -3.83
N ARG A 159 -13.66 -8.32 -4.62
CA ARG A 159 -13.12 -9.55 -5.18
C ARG A 159 -12.04 -9.23 -6.20
N VAL A 160 -10.84 -9.77 -6.00
CA VAL A 160 -9.71 -9.63 -6.90
C VAL A 160 -9.52 -10.94 -7.63
N ALA A 161 -9.56 -10.90 -8.96
CA ALA A 161 -9.25 -12.04 -9.82
C ALA A 161 -7.92 -11.77 -10.54
N ILE A 162 -7.02 -12.75 -10.50
CA ILE A 162 -5.72 -12.72 -11.18
C ILE A 162 -5.71 -13.88 -12.16
N TYR A 163 -5.67 -13.53 -13.45
CA TYR A 163 -5.65 -14.47 -14.56
C TYR A 163 -4.22 -14.91 -14.87
N SER A 164 -4.09 -16.16 -15.30
CA SER A 164 -2.86 -16.75 -15.81
C SER A 164 -2.30 -15.96 -16.99
N ARG A 165 -0.99 -16.06 -17.16
CA ARG A 165 -0.24 -15.31 -18.17
C ARG A 165 0.70 -16.25 -18.90
N ALA A 166 0.96 -15.93 -20.16
CA ALA A 166 1.92 -16.70 -20.97
C ALA A 166 3.39 -16.38 -20.66
N ASP A 167 3.66 -15.35 -19.86
CA ASP A 167 5.02 -14.90 -19.54
C ASP A 167 5.49 -15.35 -18.16
N GLY A 168 6.77 -15.13 -17.87
CA GLY A 168 7.37 -15.51 -16.59
C GLY A 168 6.86 -14.72 -15.37
N ALA A 169 6.03 -13.68 -15.57
CA ALA A 169 5.45 -12.90 -14.48
C ALA A 169 4.12 -13.48 -13.97
N ASP A 170 3.71 -14.64 -14.48
CA ASP A 170 2.50 -15.33 -14.04
C ASP A 170 2.55 -15.67 -12.54
N ALA A 171 1.54 -15.19 -11.81
CA ALA A 171 1.38 -15.47 -10.39
C ALA A 171 0.82 -16.87 -10.12
N PHE A 172 0.14 -17.48 -11.09
CA PHE A 172 -0.59 -18.73 -10.91
C PHE A 172 0.33 -19.90 -10.49
N PRO A 173 1.48 -20.17 -11.14
CA PRO A 173 2.35 -21.29 -10.77
C PRO A 173 2.96 -21.11 -9.37
N VAL A 174 3.40 -19.89 -9.03
CA VAL A 174 4.03 -19.61 -7.74
C VAL A 174 3.01 -19.60 -6.59
N LEU A 175 1.76 -19.19 -6.85
CA LEU A 175 0.67 -19.36 -5.89
C LEU A 175 0.43 -20.84 -5.62
N HIS A 176 0.37 -21.67 -6.66
CA HIS A 176 0.20 -23.11 -6.47
C HIS A 176 1.35 -23.71 -5.64
N SER A 177 2.61 -23.39 -5.96
CA SER A 177 3.77 -23.81 -5.15
C SER A 177 3.67 -23.34 -3.69
N TYR A 178 3.20 -22.11 -3.46
CA TYR A 178 2.96 -21.58 -2.12
C TYR A 178 1.89 -22.40 -1.37
N LEU A 179 0.75 -22.68 -2.01
CA LEU A 179 -0.34 -23.45 -1.43
C LEU A 179 0.08 -24.89 -1.09
N THR A 180 0.84 -25.54 -1.98
CA THR A 180 1.41 -26.88 -1.71
C THR A 180 2.36 -26.84 -0.50
N SER A 181 3.23 -25.83 -0.43
CA SER A 181 4.14 -25.65 0.70
C SER A 181 3.36 -25.40 2.01
N ARG A 182 2.35 -24.54 1.98
CA ARG A 182 1.47 -24.22 3.11
C ARG A 182 0.71 -25.45 3.62
N ALA A 183 0.21 -26.31 2.72
CA ALA A 183 -0.47 -27.54 3.11
C ALA A 183 0.45 -28.56 3.80
N SER A 184 1.77 -28.45 3.57
CA SER A 184 2.77 -29.40 4.09
C SER A 184 3.19 -29.12 5.54
N PHE A 185 2.86 -27.95 6.11
CA PHE A 185 3.25 -27.57 7.47
C PHE A 185 2.04 -27.33 8.37
N THR A 186 2.01 -28.01 9.52
CA THR A 186 0.95 -27.87 10.54
C THR A 186 0.82 -26.44 11.09
N THR A 187 1.93 -25.70 11.16
CA THR A 187 1.97 -24.29 11.60
C THR A 187 1.22 -23.34 10.67
N THR A 188 1.13 -23.68 9.38
CA THR A 188 0.56 -22.82 8.34
C THR A 188 -0.78 -23.31 7.81
N HIS A 189 -1.01 -24.62 7.76
CA HIS A 189 -2.23 -25.22 7.20
C HIS A 189 -3.49 -24.79 7.95
N THR A 190 -3.41 -24.68 9.28
CA THR A 190 -4.54 -24.32 10.16
C THR A 190 -4.79 -22.81 10.25
N GLN A 191 -3.94 -21.98 9.64
CA GLN A 191 -4.09 -20.53 9.73
C GLN A 191 -5.29 -20.06 8.90
N PRO A 192 -6.08 -19.08 9.37
CA PRO A 192 -7.19 -18.53 8.61
C PRO A 192 -6.75 -17.55 7.51
N HIS A 193 -5.53 -17.03 7.60
CA HIS A 193 -4.99 -16.05 6.67
C HIS A 193 -4.40 -16.74 5.44
N LEU A 194 -4.64 -16.15 4.25
CA LEU A 194 -4.14 -16.70 2.99
C LEU A 194 -2.61 -16.69 2.96
N PHE A 195 -2.00 -15.55 3.26
CA PHE A 195 -0.56 -15.36 3.24
C PHE A 195 0.01 -15.40 4.66
N VAL A 196 0.65 -16.51 4.99
CA VAL A 196 1.35 -16.75 6.26
C VAL A 196 2.75 -17.29 5.98
N ARG A 197 3.67 -16.93 6.87
CA ARG A 197 5.05 -17.43 6.98
C ARG A 197 5.08 -18.80 7.64
N LEU A 198 6.24 -19.46 7.59
CA LEU A 198 6.43 -20.80 8.14
C LEU A 198 6.10 -20.89 9.64
N ASP A 199 6.34 -19.80 10.38
CA ASP A 199 6.02 -19.67 11.81
C ASP A 199 4.53 -19.43 12.10
N GLY A 200 3.68 -19.38 11.07
CA GLY A 200 2.25 -19.10 11.16
C GLY A 200 1.88 -17.62 11.20
N SER A 201 2.86 -16.70 11.26
CA SER A 201 2.61 -15.26 11.25
C SER A 201 2.33 -14.74 9.83
N VAL A 202 1.45 -13.74 9.67
CA VAL A 202 1.37 -12.97 8.41
C VAL A 202 2.68 -12.15 8.27
N PRO A 203 3.28 -12.08 7.07
CA PRO A 203 4.48 -11.30 6.86
C PRO A 203 4.26 -9.82 7.18
N THR A 204 5.31 -9.15 7.66
CA THR A 204 5.29 -7.70 7.90
C THR A 204 5.82 -6.93 6.70
N ARG A 205 5.52 -5.63 6.67
CA ARG A 205 6.10 -4.70 5.69
C ARG A 205 7.62 -4.73 5.69
N SER A 206 8.25 -4.68 6.87
CA SER A 206 9.71 -4.78 6.99
C SER A 206 10.25 -6.10 6.46
N TRP A 207 9.57 -7.22 6.73
CA TRP A 207 9.94 -8.53 6.18
C TRP A 207 9.95 -8.51 4.65
N PHE A 208 8.89 -8.02 4.02
CA PHE A 208 8.81 -7.95 2.55
C PHE A 208 9.85 -7.00 1.95
N LEU A 209 10.06 -5.84 2.60
CA LEU A 209 11.04 -4.85 2.12
C LEU A 209 12.48 -5.32 2.26
N ARG A 210 12.81 -6.22 3.21
CA ARG A 210 14.15 -6.82 3.27
C ARG A 210 14.44 -7.65 2.02
N TYR A 211 13.49 -8.46 1.57
CA TYR A 211 13.63 -9.20 0.32
C TYR A 211 13.76 -8.25 -0.88
N LEU A 212 12.92 -7.22 -1.00
CA LEU A 212 13.06 -6.24 -2.09
C LEU A 212 14.44 -5.53 -2.06
N GLY A 213 14.87 -5.04 -0.90
CA GLY A 213 16.13 -4.33 -0.76
C GLY A 213 17.37 -5.19 -1.01
N ALA A 214 17.26 -6.51 -0.87
CA ALA A 214 18.32 -7.46 -1.20
C ALA A 214 18.45 -7.75 -2.70
N ASN A 215 17.43 -7.41 -3.50
CA ASN A 215 17.36 -7.75 -4.93
C ASN A 215 17.32 -6.55 -5.87
N PHE A 216 16.91 -5.38 -5.37
CA PHE A 216 16.70 -4.19 -6.19
C PHE A 216 17.43 -2.97 -5.62
N SER A 217 17.64 -1.97 -6.47
CA SER A 217 18.19 -0.69 -6.06
C SER A 217 17.24 0.03 -5.08
N ARG A 218 17.76 1.03 -4.36
CA ARG A 218 16.97 1.85 -3.41
C ARG A 218 15.81 2.61 -4.07
N ASP A 219 15.74 2.61 -5.40
CA ASP A 219 14.65 3.25 -6.12
C ASP A 219 13.42 2.34 -6.31
N ILE A 220 13.49 1.09 -5.89
CA ILE A 220 12.35 0.17 -5.81
C ILE A 220 11.84 0.11 -4.36
N ALA A 221 10.52 0.16 -4.19
CA ALA A 221 9.86 0.02 -2.90
C ALA A 221 8.49 -0.67 -3.05
N GLY A 222 7.74 -0.83 -1.97
CA GLY A 222 6.40 -1.45 -2.02
C GLY A 222 5.41 -0.78 -2.97
N HIS A 223 5.59 0.51 -3.30
CA HIS A 223 4.77 1.20 -4.31
C HIS A 223 5.17 0.87 -5.75
N SER A 224 6.41 0.42 -5.99
CA SER A 224 6.92 -0.01 -7.29
C SER A 224 6.20 -1.24 -7.82
N VAL A 225 5.69 -2.10 -6.94
CA VAL A 225 4.93 -3.29 -7.30
C VAL A 225 3.63 -2.91 -8.02
N ARG A 226 2.80 -2.07 -7.36
CA ARG A 226 1.52 -1.62 -7.92
C ARG A 226 1.68 -0.75 -9.17
N SER A 227 2.62 0.18 -9.14
CA SER A 227 2.88 1.06 -10.29
C SER A 227 3.48 0.28 -11.47
N GLY A 228 4.31 -0.73 -11.17
CA GLY A 228 4.82 -1.69 -12.15
C GLY A 228 3.73 -2.46 -12.86
N GLY A 229 2.84 -3.11 -12.11
CA GLY A 229 1.72 -3.86 -12.68
C GLY A 229 0.81 -2.98 -13.54
N ALA A 230 0.53 -1.75 -13.10
CA ALA A 230 -0.28 -0.82 -13.88
C ALA A 230 0.41 -0.38 -15.18
N THR A 231 1.72 -0.18 -15.13
CA THR A 231 2.52 0.15 -16.32
C THR A 231 2.57 -1.03 -17.29
N ASP A 232 2.74 -2.27 -16.81
CA ASP A 232 2.70 -3.48 -17.63
C ASP A 232 1.34 -3.66 -18.33
N LEU A 233 0.23 -3.43 -17.63
CA LEU A 233 -1.10 -3.47 -18.24
C LEU A 233 -1.26 -2.41 -19.35
N ALA A 234 -0.78 -1.18 -19.10
CA ALA A 234 -0.83 -0.11 -20.10
C ALA A 234 0.04 -0.45 -21.32
N LEU A 235 1.24 -1.01 -21.12
CA LEU A 235 2.12 -1.47 -22.20
C LEU A 235 1.49 -2.62 -23.03
N ARG A 236 0.60 -3.41 -22.42
CA ARG A 236 -0.19 -4.46 -23.10
C ARG A 236 -1.45 -3.94 -23.80
N GLY A 237 -1.68 -2.62 -23.78
CA GLY A 237 -2.84 -2.00 -24.42
C GLY A 237 -4.14 -2.16 -23.63
N VAL A 238 -4.10 -2.51 -22.34
CA VAL A 238 -5.30 -2.52 -21.50
C VAL A 238 -5.79 -1.09 -21.31
N HIS A 239 -7.07 -0.85 -21.56
CA HIS A 239 -7.66 0.48 -21.43
C HIS A 239 -7.59 1.03 -19.99
N ASP A 240 -7.32 2.33 -19.86
CA ASP A 240 -7.19 3.03 -18.58
C ASP A 240 -8.35 2.78 -17.60
N HIS A 241 -9.59 2.73 -18.08
CA HIS A 241 -10.76 2.48 -17.22
C HIS A 241 -10.74 1.08 -16.58
N ILE A 242 -10.18 0.08 -17.27
CA ILE A 242 -9.99 -1.27 -16.74
C ILE A 242 -8.86 -1.28 -15.72
N ILE A 243 -7.74 -0.62 -16.00
CA ILE A 243 -6.62 -0.47 -15.06
C ILE A 243 -7.07 0.30 -13.81
N GLN A 244 -7.91 1.32 -13.97
CA GLN A 244 -8.50 2.10 -12.88
C GLN A 244 -9.36 1.24 -11.98
N LYS A 245 -10.25 0.43 -12.57
CA LYS A 245 -11.10 -0.52 -11.85
C LYS A 245 -10.25 -1.57 -11.12
N ALA A 246 -9.29 -2.20 -11.80
CA ALA A 246 -8.40 -3.20 -11.22
C ALA A 246 -7.53 -2.62 -10.09
N GLY A 247 -7.05 -1.39 -10.28
CA GLY A 247 -6.28 -0.66 -9.27
C GLY A 247 -7.12 -0.25 -8.07
N ARG A 248 -8.44 -0.12 -8.22
CA ARG A 248 -9.33 0.53 -7.24
C ARG A 248 -8.89 1.98 -7.03
N TRP A 249 -8.75 2.70 -8.13
CA TRP A 249 -8.60 4.15 -8.13
C TRP A 249 -9.97 4.78 -8.36
N THR A 250 -10.36 5.67 -7.46
CA THR A 250 -11.55 6.53 -7.59
C THR A 250 -11.20 7.79 -8.35
#